data_AF-A0AAP0ZP38-F1
#
_entry.id   AF-A0AAP0ZP38-F1
#
_cell.length_a   1.000
_cell.length_b   1.000
_cell.length_c   1.000
_cell.angle_alpha   90.00
_cell.angle_beta   90.00
_cell.angle_gamma   90.00
#
_symmetry.space_group_name_H-M   'P 1'
#
loop_
_entity.id
_entity.type
_entity.pdbx_description
1 polymer ?
#
loop_
_entity_poly.entity_id
_entity_poly.type
_entity_poly.pdbx_seq_one_letter_code
_entity_poly.pdbx_strand_id
1 'polypeptide(L)' 'YRTFRRWSEQGKFEQMHDRLRAQWRQREGKNAEPTAAVIDAQSTPGSPQGGDSGYDAGKKIKGRKRHLVVDTLG' A
#
# COMPACT_ATOMS: atom_id res chain seq x y z
N TYR A 1 -3.39 14.90 -15.54
CA TYR A 1 -2.63 13.64 -15.44
C TYR A 1 -1.10 13.81 -15.49
N ARG A 2 -0.56 14.85 -16.15
CA ARG A 2 0.91 15.04 -16.34
C ARG A 2 1.72 15.12 -15.03
N THR A 3 1.27 15.90 -14.05
CA THR A 3 1.98 16.06 -12.76
C THR A 3 1.97 14.77 -11.95
N PHE A 4 0.81 14.11 -11.86
CA PHE A 4 0.67 12.82 -11.17
C PHE A 4 1.64 11.79 -11.75
N ARG A 5 1.61 11.59 -13.08
CA ARG A 5 2.51 10.66 -13.77
C ARG A 5 3.98 10.98 -13.49
N ARG A 6 4.37 12.24 -13.61
CA ARG A 6 5.74 12.68 -13.31
C ARG A 6 6.15 12.36 -11.86
N TRP A 7 5.27 12.59 -10.90
CA TRP A 7 5.57 12.32 -9.48
C TRP A 7 5.66 10.82 -9.18
N SER A 8 4.78 10.01 -9.78
CA SER A 8 4.86 8.56 -9.71
C SER A 8 6.15 8.03 -10.33
N GLU A 9 6.53 8.49 -11.52
CA GLU A 9 7.78 8.09 -12.18
C GLU A 9 9.03 8.54 -11.39
N GLN A 10 8.94 9.64 -10.64
CA GLN A 10 10.01 10.14 -9.77
C GLN A 10 10.02 9.51 -8.37
N GLY A 11 9.12 8.58 -8.07
CA GLY A 11 9.02 7.93 -6.75
C GLY A 11 8.69 8.90 -5.61
N LYS A 12 7.96 10.00 -5.90
CA LYS A 12 7.73 11.06 -4.92
C LYS A 12 6.77 10.64 -3.80
N PHE A 13 5.86 9.73 -4.08
CA PHE A 13 4.92 9.22 -3.09
C PHE A 13 5.62 8.31 -2.09
N GLU A 14 6.53 7.47 -2.56
CA GLU A 14 7.37 6.58 -1.76
C GLU A 14 8.28 7.39 -0.84
N GLN A 15 8.97 8.41 -1.38
CA GLN A 15 9.79 9.34 -0.59
C GLN A 15 8.99 10.05 0.51
N MET A 16 7.77 10.49 0.20
CA MET A 16 6.89 11.16 1.15
C MET A 16 6.42 10.18 2.24
N HIS A 17 6.00 8.98 1.83
CA HIS A 17 5.58 7.91 2.72
C HIS A 17 6.70 7.54 3.70
N ASP A 18 7.92 7.30 3.21
CA ASP A 18 9.05 6.89 4.05
C ASP A 18 9.41 7.97 5.09
N ARG A 19 9.36 9.24 4.68
CA ARG A 19 9.58 10.38 5.58
C ARG A 19 8.50 10.45 6.66
N LEU A 20 7.23 10.32 6.29
CA LEU A 20 6.12 10.37 7.25
C LEU A 20 6.17 9.18 8.20
N ARG A 21 6.45 7.97 7.69
CA ARG A 21 6.62 6.76 8.49
C ARG A 21 7.76 6.92 9.52
N ALA A 22 8.93 7.41 9.09
CA ALA A 22 10.06 7.64 9.98
C ALA A 22 9.70 8.64 11.10
N GLN A 23 9.02 9.73 10.76
CA GLN A 23 8.56 10.72 11.74
C GLN A 23 7.56 10.13 12.73
N TRP A 24 6.61 9.32 12.25
CA TRP A 24 5.62 8.68 13.10
C TRP A 24 6.27 7.69 14.07
N ARG A 25 7.19 6.85 13.56
CA ARG A 25 7.94 5.89 14.40
C ARG A 25 8.74 6.58 15.50
N GLN A 26 9.40 7.70 15.19
CA GLN A 26 10.13 8.48 16.18
C GLN A 26 9.20 9.07 17.26
N ARG A 27 8.00 9.53 16.88
CA ARG A 27 6.99 10.00 17.84
C ARG A 27 6.52 8.91 18.79
N GLU A 28 6.41 7.68 18.29
CA GLU A 28 6.09 6.48 19.07
C GLU A 28 7.31 5.89 19.81
N GLY A 29 8.45 6.60 19.84
CA GLY A 29 9.67 6.16 20.53
C GLY A 29 10.39 4.97 19.88
N LYS A 30 10.07 4.64 18.63
CA LYS A 30 10.70 3.54 17.87
C LYS A 30 11.81 4.04 16.94
N ASN A 31 12.71 3.14 16.54
CA ASN A 31 13.70 3.43 15.50
C ASN A 31 12.99 3.79 14.18
N ALA A 32 13.48 4.81 13.49
CA ALA A 32 12.98 5.26 12.19
C ALA A 32 13.00 4.14 11.14
N GLU A 33 14.01 3.28 11.20
CA GLU A 33 14.08 2.07 10.39
C GLU A 33 13.40 0.90 11.13
N PRO A 34 12.33 0.31 10.58
CA PRO A 34 11.71 -0.86 11.17
C PRO A 34 12.52 -2.12 10.91
N THR A 35 12.51 -3.03 11.89
CA THR A 35 13.14 -4.35 11.80
C THR A 35 12.17 -5.46 11.40
N ALA A 36 10.86 -5.17 11.39
CA ALA A 36 9.80 -6.12 11.03
C ALA A 36 8.70 -5.41 10.24
N ALA A 37 8.00 -6.16 9.38
CA ALA A 37 6.86 -5.70 8.60
C ALA A 37 5.75 -6.77 8.59
N VAL A 38 4.51 -6.35 8.44
CA VAL A 38 3.34 -7.25 8.38
C VAL A 38 2.93 -7.39 6.92
N ILE A 39 2.74 -8.63 6.46
CA ILE A 39 2.26 -8.94 5.11
C ILE A 39 0.80 -9.38 5.20
N ASP A 40 -0.08 -8.69 4.48
CA ASP A 40 -1.49 -9.06 4.38
C ASP A 40 -1.97 -9.12 2.92
N ALA A 41 -3.05 -9.87 2.70
CA ALA A 41 -3.71 -9.99 1.40
C ALA A 41 -5.11 -9.35 1.43
N GLN A 42 -5.28 -8.27 0.68
CA GLN A 42 -6.55 -7.59 0.52
C GLN A 42 -7.18 -7.91 -0.83
N SER A 43 -8.47 -8.26 -0.83
CA SER A 43 -9.26 -8.45 -2.05
C SER A 43 -10.24 -7.30 -2.17
N THR A 44 -10.14 -6.52 -3.24
CA THR A 44 -10.98 -5.34 -3.49
C THR A 44 -11.91 -5.59 -4.66
N PRO A 45 -13.21 -5.23 -4.58
CA PRO A 45 -14.13 -5.34 -5.69
C PRO A 45 -13.61 -4.64 -6.96
N GLY A 46 -13.79 -5.28 -8.11
CA GLY A 46 -13.50 -4.64 -9.40
C GLY A 46 -14.55 -3.58 -9.74
N SER A 47 -14.17 -2.59 -10.55
CA SER A 47 -15.13 -1.69 -11.18
C SER A 47 -15.66 -2.28 -12.50
N PRO A 48 -16.83 -1.86 -12.99
CA PRO A 48 -17.36 -2.33 -14.28
C PRO A 48 -16.46 -2.00 -15.48
N GLN A 49 -15.64 -0.95 -15.39
CA GLN A 49 -14.61 -0.58 -16.37
C GLN A 49 -13.22 -1.14 -16.02
N GLY A 50 -13.11 -1.98 -14.99
CA GLY A 50 -11.87 -2.62 -14.59
C GLY A 50 -11.46 -3.69 -15.60
N GLY A 51 -10.15 -3.83 -15.81
CA GLY A 51 -9.58 -4.93 -16.60
C GLY A 51 -9.72 -6.29 -15.91
N ASP A 52 -8.85 -7.24 -16.29
CA ASP A 52 -8.91 -8.61 -15.79
C ASP A 52 -9.01 -8.70 -14.25
N SER A 53 -10.02 -9.44 -13.79
CA SER A 53 -10.32 -9.64 -12.37
C SER A 53 -10.68 -11.09 -12.10
N GLY A 54 -10.30 -11.57 -10.91
CA GLY A 54 -10.60 -12.92 -10.44
C GLY A 54 -11.77 -12.92 -9.46
N TYR A 55 -12.14 -14.10 -8.98
CA TYR A 55 -13.09 -14.26 -7.88
C TYR A 55 -12.38 -14.86 -6.67
N ASP A 56 -12.38 -14.13 -5.55
CA ASP A 56 -11.92 -14.65 -4.27
C ASP A 56 -13.09 -15.36 -3.59
N ALA A 57 -13.09 -16.69 -3.62
CA ALA A 57 -14.16 -17.49 -3.02
C ALA A 57 -14.20 -17.40 -1.48
N GLY A 58 -13.06 -17.13 -0.84
CA GLY A 58 -12.98 -16.99 0.61
C GLY A 58 -13.67 -15.72 1.10
N LYS A 59 -13.51 -14.61 0.36
CA LYS A 59 -14.17 -13.32 0.67
C LYS A 59 -15.48 -13.10 -0.11
N LYS A 60 -15.78 -13.99 -1.06
CA LYS A 60 -16.90 -13.88 -2.02
C LYS A 60 -16.89 -12.56 -2.81
N ILE A 61 -15.71 -12.10 -3.21
CA ILE A 61 -15.51 -10.83 -3.92
C ILE A 61 -15.02 -11.13 -5.34
N LYS A 62 -15.71 -10.57 -6.33
CA LYS A 62 -15.20 -10.47 -7.70
C LYS A 62 -14.34 -9.21 -7.80
N GLY A 63 -13.04 -9.37 -8.04
CA GLY A 63 -12.12 -8.24 -8.08
C GLY A 63 -10.65 -8.64 -8.11
N ARG A 64 -9.81 -7.76 -7.57
CA ARG A 64 -8.35 -7.94 -7.58
C ARG A 64 -7.84 -8.18 -6.18
N LYS A 65 -7.02 -9.22 -6.03
CA LYS A 65 -6.27 -9.51 -4.81
C LYS A 65 -4.92 -8.83 -4.87
N ARG A 66 -4.55 -8.11 -3.81
CA ARG A 66 -3.26 -7.44 -3.65
C ARG A 66 -2.60 -7.90 -2.35
N HIS A 67 -1.29 -8.11 -2.40
CA HIS A 67 -0.47 -8.34 -1.22
C HIS A 67 0.18 -7.03 -0.84
N LEU A 68 0.03 -6.61 0.41
CA LEU A 68 0.56 -5.37 0.94
C LEU A 68 1.52 -5.70 2.07
N VAL A 69 2.61 -4.94 2.13
CA VAL A 69 3.57 -4.98 3.23
C VAL A 69 3.45 -3.66 3.97
N VAL A 70 3.13 -3.71 5.26
CA VAL A 70 2.89 -2.52 6.08
C VAL A 70 3.83 -2.50 7.28
N ASP A 71 4.04 -1.31 7.83
CA ASP A 71 4.82 -1.16 9.06
C ASP A 71 4.09 -1.79 10.24
N THR A 72 4.83 -2.13 11.29
CA THR A 72 4.27 -2.65 12.55
C THR A 72 3.38 -1.66 13.30
N LEU A 73 3.40 -0.38 12.94
CA LEU A 73 2.47 0.64 13.46
C LEU A 73 1.24 0.88 12.58
N GLY A 74 1.11 0.15 11.47
CA GLY A 74 0.11 0.40 10.42
C GLY A 74 0.70 1.25 9.31
#